data_AF-W9NN41-F1
#
_entry.id   AF-W9NN41-F1
#
_cell.length_a   1.000
_cell.length_b   1.000
_cell.length_c   1.000
_cell.angle_alpha   90.00
_cell.angle_beta   90.00
_cell.angle_gamma   90.00
#
_symmetry.space_group_name_H-M   'P 1'
#
loop_
_entity.id
_entity.type
_entity.pdbx_description
1 polymer ?
#
loop_
_entity_poly.entity_id
_entity_poly.type
_entity_poly.pdbx_seq_one_letter_code
_entity_poly.pdbx_strand_id
1 'polypeptide(L)'
;MKAFFFIAALISAPALGQSLDSLPACAQTCALNAVGGSGCSDTDITCICLSATFISSYGSCIATSCTATDAAAAQSFAVQFCAAA
;
A
#
# COMPACT_ATOMS: atom_id res chain seq x y z
N MET A 1 -33.73 -32.54 -1.76
CA MET A 1 -33.20 -32.21 -0.41
C MET A 1 -31.92 -33.01 -0.19
N LYS A 2 -30.74 -32.38 -0.32
CA LYS A 2 -29.36 -32.86 -0.04
C LYS A 2 -28.45 -32.09 -1.03
N ALA A 3 -27.37 -31.39 -0.70
CA ALA A 3 -26.76 -30.99 0.56
C ALA A 3 -25.92 -29.73 0.21
N PHE A 4 -25.81 -28.80 1.15
CA PHE A 4 -24.92 -27.66 1.07
C PHE A 4 -23.46 -28.14 0.99
N PHE A 5 -22.74 -27.76 -0.07
CA PHE A 5 -21.28 -27.77 -0.09
C PHE A 5 -20.80 -26.38 -0.49
N PHE A 6 -20.68 -25.51 0.51
CA PHE A 6 -19.85 -24.33 0.44
C PHE A 6 -18.39 -24.79 0.47
N ILE A 7 -17.76 -24.90 -0.70
CA ILE A 7 -16.30 -24.97 -0.80
C ILE A 7 -15.82 -23.52 -0.95
N ALA A 8 -15.48 -22.89 0.17
CA ALA A 8 -14.72 -21.66 0.17
C ALA A 8 -13.28 -21.98 -0.26
N ALA A 9 -13.04 -21.95 -1.57
CA ALA A 9 -11.69 -21.92 -2.09
C ALA A 9 -11.08 -20.57 -1.68
N LEU A 10 -10.13 -20.60 -0.75
CA LEU A 10 -9.23 -19.49 -0.45
C LEU A 10 -8.47 -19.17 -1.73
N ILE A 11 -8.93 -18.16 -2.46
CA ILE A 11 -8.20 -17.61 -3.59
C ILE A 11 -7.01 -16.89 -2.96
N SER A 12 -5.84 -17.53 -2.95
CA SER A 12 -4.58 -16.86 -2.68
C SER A 12 -4.35 -15.90 -3.85
N ALA A 13 -4.80 -14.65 -3.68
CA ALA A 13 -4.45 -13.56 -4.57
C ALA A 13 -2.91 -13.50 -4.59
N PRO A 14 -2.26 -13.53 -5.77
CA PRO A 14 -0.84 -13.23 -5.81
C PRO A 14 -0.72 -11.80 -5.30
N ALA A 15 -0.09 -11.62 -4.13
CA ALA A 15 0.32 -10.31 -3.66
C ALA A 15 1.12 -9.70 -4.80
N LEU A 16 0.53 -8.71 -5.48
CA LEU A 16 1.20 -8.00 -6.53
C LEU A 16 2.39 -7.33 -5.83
N GLY A 17 3.59 -7.86 -6.07
CA GLY A 17 4.84 -7.21 -5.73
C GLY A 17 4.99 -5.95 -6.57
N GLN A 18 4.10 -4.99 -6.36
CA GLN A 18 4.21 -3.64 -6.84
C GLN A 18 5.45 -3.07 -6.16
N SER A 19 6.58 -3.13 -6.86
CA SER A 19 7.84 -2.63 -6.34
C SER A 19 7.76 -1.10 -6.25
N LEU A 20 8.26 -0.57 -5.13
CA LEU A 20 8.40 0.87 -4.89
C LEU A 20 9.24 1.55 -5.98
N ASP A 21 10.05 0.78 -6.72
CA ASP A 21 10.87 1.23 -7.85
C ASP A 21 10.05 1.90 -8.97
N SER A 22 8.75 1.60 -9.07
CA SER A 22 7.85 2.21 -10.05
C SER A 22 7.37 3.62 -9.69
N LEU A 23 7.62 4.08 -8.46
CA LEU A 23 7.24 5.42 -8.01
C LEU A 23 8.28 6.47 -8.41
N PRO A 24 7.86 7.74 -8.59
CA PRO A 24 8.77 8.87 -8.58
C PRO A 24 9.64 8.88 -7.32
N ALA A 25 10.89 9.35 -7.45
CA ALA A 25 11.85 9.36 -6.34
C ALA A 25 11.31 10.05 -5.07
N CYS A 26 10.55 11.14 -5.24
CA CYS A 26 9.89 11.82 -4.13
C CYS A 26 8.96 10.88 -3.34
N ALA A 27 8.12 10.14 -4.06
CA ALA A 27 7.14 9.26 -3.44
C ALA A 27 7.79 7.99 -2.84
N GLN A 28 8.92 7.54 -3.37
CA GLN A 28 9.74 6.51 -2.72
C GLN A 28 10.27 6.99 -1.37
N THR A 29 10.86 8.19 -1.30
CA THR A 29 11.32 8.76 -0.03
C THR A 29 10.18 8.92 0.96
N CYS A 30 9.01 9.40 0.51
CA CYS A 30 7.82 9.49 1.37
C CYS A 30 7.36 8.12 1.88
N ALA A 31 7.35 7.09 1.04
CA ALA A 31 6.96 5.74 1.43
C ALA A 31 7.92 5.17 2.48
N LEU A 32 9.23 5.24 2.25
CA LEU A 32 10.25 4.73 3.18
C LEU A 32 10.17 5.41 4.55
N ASN A 33 10.02 6.74 4.58
CA ASN A 33 9.88 7.48 5.83
C ASN A 33 8.58 7.11 6.57
N ALA A 34 7.47 6.97 5.84
CA ALA A 34 6.19 6.61 6.43
C ALA A 34 6.20 5.17 6.97
N VAL A 35 6.82 4.21 6.27
CA VAL A 35 7.00 2.82 6.74
C VAL A 35 7.85 2.81 8.02
N GLY A 36 8.96 3.54 8.06
CA GLY A 36 9.81 3.63 9.25
C GLY A 36 9.10 4.17 10.50
N GLY A 37 8.07 5.00 10.31
CA GLY A 37 7.22 5.50 11.40
C GLY A 37 5.98 4.64 11.71
N SER A 38 5.67 3.64 10.88
CA SER A 38 4.41 2.89 10.94
C SER A 38 4.36 1.85 12.06
N GLY A 39 5.53 1.39 12.54
CA GLY A 39 5.66 0.27 13.48
C GLY A 39 5.50 -1.12 12.84
N CYS A 40 5.28 -1.18 11.53
CA CYS A 40 5.15 -2.41 10.77
C CYS A 40 6.51 -2.92 10.28
N SER A 41 6.58 -4.22 9.94
CA SER A 41 7.69 -4.72 9.13
C SER A 41 7.57 -4.20 7.70
N ASP A 42 8.70 -3.85 7.07
CA ASP A 42 8.73 -3.30 5.70
C ASP A 42 8.12 -4.23 4.64
N THR A 43 7.94 -5.51 4.95
CA THR A 43 7.32 -6.52 4.08
C THR A 43 5.89 -6.88 4.49
N ASP A 44 5.38 -6.35 5.61
CA ASP A 44 4.02 -6.58 6.09
C ASP A 44 3.05 -5.55 5.49
N ILE A 45 2.66 -5.81 4.25
CA ILE A 45 1.78 -4.94 3.46
C ILE A 45 0.46 -4.67 4.19
N THR A 46 -0.15 -5.71 4.79
CA THR A 46 -1.41 -5.57 5.54
C THR A 46 -1.25 -4.65 6.74
N CYS A 47 -0.19 -4.80 7.53
CA CYS A 47 0.09 -3.88 8.62
C CYS A 47 0.30 -2.44 8.11
N ILE A 48 1.15 -2.25 7.09
CA ILE A 48 1.48 -0.94 6.54
C ILE A 48 0.20 -0.22 6.07
N CYS A 49 -0.65 -0.92 5.32
CA CYS A 49 -1.88 -0.37 4.75
C CYS A 49 -2.99 -0.13 5.79
N LEU A 50 -2.94 -0.79 6.95
CA LEU A 50 -3.85 -0.52 8.08
C LEU A 50 -3.28 0.49 9.09
N SER A 51 -2.00 0.85 8.97
CA SER A 51 -1.36 1.82 9.86
C SER A 51 -1.82 3.24 9.56
N ALA A 52 -2.62 3.82 10.46
CA ALA A 52 -3.03 5.22 10.37
C ALA A 52 -1.83 6.19 10.31
N THR A 53 -0.74 5.84 11.01
CA THR A 53 0.52 6.61 10.98
C THR A 53 1.14 6.60 9.59
N PHE A 54 1.19 5.43 8.93
CA PHE A 54 1.66 5.32 7.54
C PHE A 54 0.79 6.17 6.60
N ILE A 55 -0.53 5.94 6.61
CA ILE A 55 -1.47 6.62 5.71
C ILE A 55 -1.37 8.14 5.83
N SER A 56 -1.37 8.66 7.07
CA SER A 56 -1.30 10.09 7.32
C SER A 56 0.06 10.68 6.93
N SER A 57 1.16 10.02 7.28
CA SER A 57 2.52 10.51 7.01
C SER A 57 2.83 10.47 5.52
N TYR A 58 2.48 9.38 4.85
CA TYR A 58 2.66 9.22 3.41
C TYR A 58 1.83 10.25 2.63
N GLY A 59 0.53 10.35 2.93
CA GLY A 59 -0.37 11.29 2.25
C GLY A 59 0.06 12.74 2.42
N SER A 60 0.48 13.12 3.63
CA SER A 60 1.00 14.47 3.89
C SER A 60 2.31 14.73 3.13
N CYS A 61 3.24 13.77 3.15
CA CYS A 61 4.53 13.91 2.48
C CYS A 61 4.38 14.07 0.96
N ILE A 62 3.58 13.23 0.30
CA ILE A 62 3.41 13.35 -1.16
C ILE A 62 2.72 14.67 -1.54
N ALA A 63 1.83 15.18 -0.70
CA ALA A 63 1.15 16.45 -0.94
C ALA A 63 2.08 17.67 -0.78
N THR A 64 3.05 17.61 0.13
CA THR A 64 3.95 18.74 0.42
C THR A 64 5.25 18.71 -0.37
N SER A 65 5.74 17.51 -0.72
CA SER A 65 7.10 17.32 -1.22
C SER A 65 7.15 16.90 -2.68
N CYS A 66 6.06 16.37 -3.24
CA CYS A 66 6.03 15.91 -4.62
C CYS A 66 5.28 16.91 -5.51
N THR A 67 5.55 16.85 -6.82
CA THR A 67 4.73 17.59 -7.79
C THR A 67 3.30 17.03 -7.81
N ALA A 68 2.33 17.81 -8.29
CA ALA A 68 0.94 17.34 -8.38
C ALA A 68 0.81 16.05 -9.22
N THR A 69 1.58 15.92 -10.29
CA THR A 69 1.61 14.72 -11.14
C THR A 69 2.17 13.51 -10.38
N ASP A 70 3.29 13.70 -9.67
CA ASP A 70 3.93 12.63 -8.90
C ASP A 70 3.07 12.20 -7.72
N ALA A 71 2.42 13.14 -7.03
CA ALA A 71 1.49 12.86 -5.94
C ALA A 71 0.28 12.05 -6.42
N ALA A 72 -0.28 12.37 -7.59
CA ALA A 72 -1.38 11.61 -8.17
C ALA A 72 -0.95 10.18 -8.55
N ALA A 73 0.24 10.02 -9.14
CA ALA A 73 0.80 8.70 -9.46
C ALA A 73 1.06 7.87 -8.19
N ALA A 74 1.64 8.50 -7.17
CA ALA A 74 1.91 7.91 -5.85
C ALA A 74 0.62 7.46 -5.14
N GLN A 75 -0.44 8.27 -5.20
CA GLN A 75 -1.73 7.91 -4.63
C GLN A 75 -2.38 6.73 -5.37
N SER A 76 -2.32 6.72 -6.71
CA SER A 76 -2.80 5.59 -7.51
C SER A 76 -2.04 4.30 -7.20
N PHE A 77 -0.72 4.39 -7.03
CA PHE A 77 0.09 3.27 -6.57
C PHE A 77 -0.35 2.80 -5.19
N ALA A 78 -0.49 3.70 -4.21
CA ALA A 78 -0.86 3.33 -2.85
C ALA A 78 -2.23 2.62 -2.78
N VAL A 79 -3.21 3.07 -3.59
CA VAL A 79 -4.51 2.40 -3.71
C VAL A 79 -4.34 0.97 -4.24
N GLN A 80 -3.53 0.78 -5.28
CA GLN A 80 -3.30 -0.55 -5.86
C GLN A 80 -2.49 -1.46 -4.93
N PHE A 81 -1.47 -0.91 -4.28
CA PHE A 81 -0.63 -1.61 -3.30
C PHE A 81 -1.48 -2.12 -2.12
N CYS A 82 -2.35 -1.27 -1.58
CA CYS A 82 -3.21 -1.62 -0.45
C CYS A 82 -4.51 -2.35 -0.83
N ALA A 83 -4.85 -2.48 -2.12
CA ALA A 83 -6.03 -3.23 -2.52
C ALA A 83 -5.93 -4.74 -2.22
N ALA A 84 -4.70 -5.25 -2.04
CA ALA A 84 -4.43 -6.65 -1.70
C ALA A 84 -4.20 -6.89 -0.20
N ALA A 85 -4.30 -5.84 0.62
CA ALA A 85 -4.04 -5.87 2.07
C ALA A 85 -5.14 -6.57 2.86
#